data_AF-A0A535NA00-F1
#
_entry.id   AF-A0A535NA00-F1
#
_cell.length_a   1.000
_cell.length_b   1.000
_cell.length_c   1.000
_cell.angle_alpha   90.00
_cell.angle_beta   90.00
_cell.angle_gamma   90.00
#
_symmetry.space_group_name_H-M   'P 1'
#
loop_
_entity.id
_entity.type
_entity.pdbx_description
1 polymer ?
#
loop_
_entity_poly.entity_id
_entity_poly.type
_entity_poly.pdbx_seq_one_letter_code
_entity_poly.pdbx_strand_id
1 'polypeptide(L)'
;MLLGAIAAVTERIRLRVGEPEPAGLRKLGRGRMVVGEPEGESWAEVPMPVDRDSWTALLRDYETAGATGIIVPWDPRLIDLLRNPESDERSDLLMSTG
;
A
#
# COMPACT_ATOMS: atom_id res chain seq x y z
N MET A 1 4.58 -12.72 -20.32
CA MET A 1 5.85 -12.45 -19.63
C MET A 1 5.80 -11.05 -19.04
N LEU A 2 5.58 -10.93 -17.74
CA LEU A 2 5.64 -9.65 -17.01
C LEU A 2 5.90 -9.97 -15.52
N LEU A 3 7.01 -10.65 -15.26
CA LEU A 3 7.46 -11.01 -13.90
C LEU A 3 9.00 -10.89 -13.91
N GLY A 4 9.51 -9.67 -13.97
CA GLY A 4 10.95 -9.47 -14.26
C GLY A 4 11.54 -8.11 -13.92
N ALA A 5 10.94 -7.31 -13.02
CA ALA A 5 11.50 -6.00 -12.70
C ALA A 5 11.27 -5.57 -11.23
N ILE A 6 11.59 -6.45 -10.27
CA ILE A 6 11.70 -6.07 -8.84
C ILE A 6 13.08 -6.45 -8.28
N ALA A 7 14.10 -6.60 -9.14
CA ALA A 7 15.41 -7.11 -8.72
C ALA A 7 16.49 -6.03 -8.52
N ALA A 8 16.26 -4.77 -8.92
CA ALA A 8 17.31 -3.75 -8.91
C ALA A 8 17.18 -2.66 -7.83
N VAL A 9 16.03 -2.53 -7.15
CA VAL A 9 15.78 -1.50 -6.11
C VAL A 9 14.83 -2.05 -5.04
N THR A 10 15.20 -3.13 -4.34
CA THR A 10 14.39 -3.58 -3.21
C THR A 10 15.30 -3.98 -2.05
N GLU A 11 15.57 -3.02 -1.17
CA GLU A 11 16.27 -3.31 0.08
C GLU A 11 15.42 -4.22 0.99
N ARG A 12 14.09 -4.22 0.83
CA ARG A 12 13.15 -5.12 1.50
C ARG A 12 11.75 -5.07 0.88
N ILE A 13 11.07 -6.22 0.77
CA ILE A 13 9.64 -6.31 0.45
C ILE A 13 8.97 -7.08 1.58
N ARG A 14 7.87 -6.55 2.12
CA ARG A 14 7.07 -7.21 3.14
C ARG A 14 5.80 -7.76 2.51
N LEU A 15 5.48 -9.01 2.84
CA LEU A 15 4.31 -9.70 2.34
C LEU A 15 3.49 -10.14 3.54
N ARG A 16 2.24 -9.72 3.60
CA ARG A 16 1.28 -10.36 4.47
C ARG A 16 0.85 -11.68 3.83
N VAL A 17 0.92 -12.75 4.60
CA VAL A 17 0.64 -14.10 4.12
C VAL A 17 -0.64 -14.57 4.79
N GLY A 18 -1.62 -14.99 3.99
CA GLY A 18 -2.81 -15.66 4.50
C GLY A 18 -2.50 -17.10 4.88
N GLU A 19 -3.24 -17.66 5.84
CA GLU A 19 -3.11 -19.07 6.21
C GLU A 19 -3.77 -19.98 5.15
N PRO A 20 -3.11 -21.07 4.72
CA PRO A 20 -1.78 -21.54 5.13
C PRO A 20 -0.61 -20.83 4.42
N GLU A 21 0.52 -20.69 5.11
CA GLU A 21 1.76 -20.13 4.54
C GLU A 21 2.15 -20.88 3.24
N PRO A 22 2.28 -20.20 2.07
CA PRO A 22 2.63 -20.85 0.84
C PRO A 22 4.11 -21.27 0.88
N ALA A 23 4.35 -22.58 0.84
CA ALA A 23 5.70 -23.18 0.83
C ALA A 23 6.65 -22.60 -0.25
N GLY A 24 6.09 -21.99 -1.30
CA GLY A 24 6.84 -21.28 -2.34
C GLY A 24 7.61 -20.04 -1.85
N LEU A 25 7.17 -19.36 -0.79
CA LEU A 25 7.80 -18.13 -0.29
C LEU A 25 9.22 -18.38 0.22
N ARG A 26 9.45 -19.47 0.95
CA ARG A 26 10.79 -19.86 1.42
C ARG A 26 11.75 -20.09 0.24
N LYS A 27 11.25 -20.73 -0.83
CA LYS A 27 12.02 -20.97 -2.06
C LYS A 27 12.37 -19.66 -2.77
N LEU A 28 11.42 -18.72 -2.88
CA LEU A 28 11.64 -17.41 -3.48
C LEU A 28 12.59 -16.53 -2.64
N GLY A 29 12.46 -16.58 -1.32
CA GLY A 29 13.29 -15.83 -0.37
C GLY A 29 14.73 -16.32 -0.29
N ARG A 30 15.04 -17.52 -0.80
CA ARG A 30 16.38 -18.14 -0.76
C ARG A 30 17.00 -18.11 0.65
N GLY A 31 16.19 -18.36 1.68
CA GLY A 31 16.63 -18.33 3.08
C GLY A 31 16.74 -16.94 3.73
N ARG A 32 16.38 -15.85 3.03
CA ARG A 32 16.41 -14.47 3.56
C ARG A 32 15.06 -14.01 4.12
N MET A 33 14.17 -14.96 4.41
CA MET A 33 12.84 -14.64 4.93
C MET A 33 12.91 -14.49 6.45
N VAL A 34 12.41 -13.37 6.95
CA VAL A 34 12.19 -13.13 8.38
C VAL A 34 10.68 -13.23 8.61
N VAL A 35 10.26 -14.08 9.53
CA VAL A 35 8.85 -14.24 9.93
C VAL A 35 8.65 -13.49 11.24
N GLY A 36 7.61 -12.68 11.30
CA GLY A 36 7.29 -11.83 12.45
C GLY A 36 7.15 -10.36 12.06
N GLU A 37 6.44 -9.60 12.89
CA GLU A 37 6.41 -8.14 12.79
C GLU A 37 7.78 -7.59 13.20
N PRO A 38 8.34 -6.61 12.46
CA PRO A 38 9.59 -5.97 12.83
C PRO A 38 9.44 -5.23 14.17
N GLU A 39 10.45 -5.34 15.02
CA GLU A 39 10.46 -4.65 16.32
C GLU A 39 10.32 -3.13 16.13
N GLY A 40 9.40 -2.52 16.88
CA GLY A 40 9.18 -1.07 16.89
C GLY A 40 8.25 -0.53 15.81
N GLU A 41 7.63 -1.39 14.99
CA GLU A 41 6.60 -0.96 14.05
C GLU A 41 5.21 -1.44 14.47
N SER A 42 4.20 -0.60 14.25
CA SER A 42 2.80 -0.90 14.52
C SER A 42 2.00 -0.74 13.24
N TRP A 43 1.44 -1.82 12.72
CA TRP A 43 0.63 -1.80 11.50
C TRP A 43 -0.82 -2.11 11.84
N ALA A 44 -1.74 -1.28 11.36
CA ALA A 44 -3.16 -1.47 11.63
C ALA A 44 -3.92 -1.98 10.40
N GLU A 45 -4.71 -3.03 10.59
CA GLU A 45 -5.65 -3.49 9.58
C GLU A 45 -6.88 -2.59 9.54
N VAL A 46 -7.20 -2.09 8.36
CA VAL A 46 -8.37 -1.22 8.16
C VAL A 46 -9.24 -1.78 7.05
N PRO A 47 -10.57 -1.56 7.09
CA PRO A 47 -11.42 -1.89 5.96
C PRO A 47 -11.03 -1.06 4.73
N MET A 48 -11.41 -1.54 3.55
CA MET A 48 -11.26 -0.76 2.31
C MET A 48 -11.98 0.59 2.46
N PRO A 49 -11.28 1.73 2.30
CA PRO A 49 -11.92 3.03 2.35
C PRO A 49 -12.96 3.17 1.25
N VAL A 50 -14.00 3.92 1.55
CA VAL A 50 -15.12 4.14 0.61
C VAL A 50 -14.71 5.14 -0.47
N ASP A 51 -13.87 6.11 -0.11
CA ASP A 51 -13.48 7.25 -0.92
C ASP A 51 -12.14 7.87 -0.42
N ARG A 52 -11.73 8.96 -1.06
CA ARG A 52 -10.50 9.69 -0.69
C ARG A 52 -10.57 10.30 0.71
N ASP A 53 -11.70 10.89 1.08
CA ASP A 53 -11.81 11.59 2.36
C ASP A 53 -11.69 10.61 3.53
N SER A 54 -12.32 9.44 3.40
CA SER A 54 -12.16 8.34 4.35
C SER A 54 -10.74 7.77 4.36
N TRP A 55 -10.05 7.71 3.22
CA TRP A 55 -8.63 7.33 3.17
C TRP A 55 -7.73 8.33 3.92
N THR A 56 -7.89 9.63 3.68
CA THR A 56 -7.11 10.67 4.36
C THR A 56 -7.41 10.71 5.85
N ALA A 57 -8.68 10.55 6.25
CA ALA A 57 -9.06 10.46 7.65
C ALA A 57 -8.42 9.24 8.33
N LEU A 58 -8.51 8.05 7.71
CA LEU A 58 -7.88 6.83 8.21
C LEU A 58 -6.37 7.02 8.40
N LEU A 59 -5.66 7.59 7.42
CA LEU A 59 -4.23 7.84 7.56
C LEU A 59 -3.91 8.74 8.75
N ARG A 60 -4.64 9.84 8.94
CA ARG A 60 -4.44 10.77 10.06
C ARG A 60 -4.73 10.14 11.42
N ASP A 61 -5.81 9.37 11.51
CA ASP A 61 -6.23 8.72 12.76
C ASP A 61 -5.18 7.70 13.20
N TYR A 62 -4.69 6.88 12.28
CA TYR A 62 -3.69 5.87 12.57
C TYR A 62 -2.28 6.44 12.77
N GLU A 63 -1.91 7.51 12.06
CA GLU A 63 -0.70 8.27 12.35
C GLU A 63 -0.73 8.85 13.76
N THR A 64 -1.86 9.46 14.16
CA THR A 64 -2.06 10.00 15.51
C THR A 64 -2.02 8.91 16.58
N ALA A 65 -2.50 7.71 16.26
CA ALA A 65 -2.43 6.53 17.13
C ALA A 65 -1.02 5.91 17.22
N GLY A 66 -0.02 6.46 16.49
CA GLY A 66 1.35 5.97 16.49
C GLY A 66 1.57 4.74 15.62
N ALA A 67 0.67 4.45 14.69
CA ALA A 67 0.88 3.40 13.71
C ALA A 67 1.97 3.82 12.70
N THR A 68 2.85 2.89 12.37
CA THR A 68 3.82 2.99 11.29
C THR A 68 3.13 2.98 9.92
N GLY A 69 1.97 2.34 9.82
CA GLY A 69 1.19 2.31 8.59
C GLY A 69 -0.10 1.52 8.72
N ILE A 70 -0.85 1.47 7.63
CA ILE A 70 -2.10 0.73 7.51
C ILE A 70 -2.01 -0.39 6.48
N ILE A 71 -2.71 -1.49 6.74
CA ILE A 71 -2.88 -2.62 5.83
C ILE A 71 -4.31 -2.60 5.34
N VAL A 72 -4.49 -2.37 4.03
CA VAL A 72 -5.80 -2.35 3.39
C VAL A 72 -5.98 -3.61 2.54
N PRO A 73 -7.13 -4.31 2.64
CA PRO A 73 -7.47 -5.40 1.74
C PRO A 73 -7.37 -4.97 0.28
N TRP A 74 -6.81 -5.84 -0.56
CA TRP A 74 -6.73 -5.55 -1.99
C TRP A 74 -8.12 -5.48 -2.62
N ASP A 75 -8.42 -4.35 -3.25
CA ASP A 75 -9.61 -4.10 -4.05
C ASP A 75 -9.16 -3.37 -5.33
N PRO A 76 -9.66 -3.70 -6.53
CA PRO A 76 -9.31 -2.98 -7.76
C PRO A 76 -9.46 -1.45 -7.66
N ARG A 77 -10.45 -0.97 -6.89
CA ARG A 77 -10.71 0.45 -6.63
C ARG A 77 -9.61 1.13 -5.82
N LEU A 78 -8.75 0.37 -5.14
CA LEU A 78 -7.61 0.91 -4.40
C LEU A 78 -6.65 1.63 -5.34
N ILE A 79 -6.43 1.10 -6.54
CA ILE A 79 -5.57 1.75 -7.52
C ILE A 79 -6.19 3.08 -7.98
N ASP A 80 -7.50 3.14 -8.16
CA ASP A 80 -8.19 4.38 -8.54
C ASP A 80 -8.15 5.41 -7.40
N LEU A 81 -8.27 4.97 -6.15
CA LEU A 81 -8.16 5.80 -4.96
C LEU A 81 -6.74 6.37 -4.76
N LEU A 82 -5.71 5.57 -5.09
CA LEU A 82 -4.30 5.96 -5.00
C LEU A 82 -3.81 6.75 -6.23
N ARG A 83 -4.52 6.68 -7.35
CA ARG A 83 -4.22 7.47 -8.54
C ARG A 83 -4.65 8.92 -8.30
N ASN A 84 -3.81 9.85 -8.76
CA ASN A 84 -3.97 11.31 -8.69
C ASN A 84 -3.57 11.98 -7.35
N PRO A 85 -2.27 12.08 -7.01
CA PRO A 85 -1.82 12.72 -5.75
C PRO A 85 -2.04 14.25 -5.70
N GLU A 86 -2.37 14.89 -6.82
CA GLU A 86 -2.68 16.32 -6.85
C GLU A 86 -4.20 16.53 -6.77
N SER A 87 -4.60 17.59 -6.04
CA SER A 87 -5.97 18.08 -6.01
C SER A 87 -6.41 18.42 -7.44
N ASP A 88 -7.64 18.06 -7.82
CA ASP A 88 -8.33 18.57 -9.03
C ASP A 88 -8.64 20.08 -8.92
N GLU A 89 -7.76 20.86 -8.30
CA GLU A 89 -7.78 22.31 -8.25
C GLU A 89 -7.27 22.94 -9.56
N ARG A 90 -7.40 22.25 -10.70
CA ARG A 90 -7.26 22.89 -12.01
C ARG A 90 -8.54 23.64 -12.39
N SER A 91 -9.01 24.51 -11.49
CA SER A 91 -10.05 25.51 -11.77
C SER A 91 -9.52 26.67 -12.62
N ASP A 92 -8.23 26.68 -12.94
CA ASP A 92 -7.52 27.68 -13.73
C ASP A 92 -7.36 27.28 -15.21
N LEU A 93 -7.74 26.06 -15.62
CA LEU A 93 -7.68 25.66 -17.03
C LEU A 93 -8.89 26.19 -17.81
N LEU A 94 -8.93 27.50 -18.03
CA LEU A 94 -9.73 28.11 -19.08
C LEU A 94 -9.11 27.72 -20.43
N MET A 95 -9.57 26.60 -21.00
CA MET A 95 -9.35 26.33 -22.42
C MET A 95 -10.12 27.35 -23.25
N SER A 96 -9.39 28.33 -23.80
CA SER A 96 -9.85 29.10 -24.96
C SER A 96 -9.65 28.24 -26.20
N THR A 97 -10.70 27.58 -26.68
CA THR A 97 -10.70 27.06 -28.05
C THR A 97 -10.95 28.23 -28.99
N GLY A 98 -9.88 28.77 -29.56
CA GLY A 98 -9.95 29.64 -30.74
C GLY A 98 -10.21 28.84 -32.01
#